data_AF-A0A7G7CS25-F1
#
_entry.id   AF-A0A7G7CS25-F1
#
_cell.length_a   1.000
_cell.length_b   1.000
_cell.length_c   1.000
_cell.angle_alpha   90.00
_cell.angle_beta   90.00
_cell.angle_gamma   90.00
#
_symmetry.space_group_name_H-M   'P 1'
#
loop_
_entity.id
_entity.type
_entity.pdbx_description
1 polymer ?
#
loop_
_entity_poly.entity_id
_entity_poly.type
_entity_poly.pdbx_seq_one_letter_code
_entity_poly.pdbx_strand_id
1 'polypeptide(L)'
;MHAVYSGTTATNNQPKQVPMSDPSGTTGRRKRAERERSLRLDVVLVGLMTALMVLLMTWGKPFMEIPGFMEGRSHFTRNLDLEFFNGFDHPTRWWAPWTNTLGNIAMFFPVGIAGYYLTHSRWATVLLAALYSVIIEAGQYLFVVGFSDVDDLACNTLGAAIGAVMVSMLNRKHQQSLMNVLVPALGAALMFLFGALILGLVTA
;
A
#
# COMPACT_ATOMS: atom_id res chain seq x y z
N MET A 1 -13.32 75.59 -8.76
CA MET A 1 -13.20 74.25 -9.40
C MET A 1 -12.07 73.50 -8.73
N HIS A 2 -12.29 72.21 -8.45
CA HIS A 2 -11.42 71.22 -7.79
C HIS A 2 -11.36 71.24 -6.25
N ALA A 3 -12.39 70.64 -5.63
CA ALA A 3 -12.27 70.03 -4.32
C ALA A 3 -11.56 68.66 -4.46
N VAL A 4 -10.45 68.50 -3.75
CA VAL A 4 -9.66 67.27 -3.68
C VAL A 4 -10.36 66.29 -2.73
N TYR A 5 -10.80 65.14 -3.26
CA TYR A 5 -11.28 64.02 -2.45
C TYR A 5 -10.09 63.32 -1.78
N SER A 6 -9.96 63.47 -0.47
CA SER A 6 -9.07 62.68 0.38
C SER A 6 -9.82 61.43 0.85
N GLY A 7 -9.57 60.29 0.19
CA GLY A 7 -10.07 58.99 0.63
C GLY A 7 -9.32 58.54 1.88
N THR A 8 -10.02 58.52 3.02
CA THR A 8 -9.50 57.89 4.24
C THR A 8 -9.85 56.40 4.20
N THR A 9 -8.84 55.56 4.05
CA THR A 9 -8.93 54.10 4.18
C THR A 9 -9.29 53.75 5.62
N ALA A 10 -10.55 53.38 5.86
CA ALA A 10 -10.98 52.80 7.13
C ALA A 10 -10.34 51.41 7.28
N THR A 11 -9.37 51.28 8.19
CA THR A 11 -8.82 49.99 8.60
C THR A 11 -9.89 49.25 9.40
N ASN A 12 -10.38 48.14 8.84
CA ASN A 12 -11.35 47.26 9.48
C ASN A 12 -10.69 46.51 10.66
N ASN A 13 -10.58 47.19 11.81
CA ASN A 13 -10.16 46.61 13.08
C ASN A 13 -11.33 45.91 13.77
N GLN A 14 -11.83 44.82 13.16
CA GLN A 14 -12.65 43.85 13.90
C GLN A 14 -11.75 43.13 14.92
N PRO A 15 -12.07 43.14 16.22
CA PRO A 15 -11.29 42.39 17.20
C PRO A 15 -11.34 40.90 16.85
N LYS A 16 -10.17 40.27 16.68
CA LYS A 16 -10.05 38.81 16.57
C LYS A 16 -10.78 38.21 17.76
N GLN A 17 -11.93 37.56 17.51
CA GLN A 17 -12.62 36.80 18.53
C GLN A 17 -11.63 35.75 19.07
N VAL A 18 -11.17 35.96 20.30
CA VAL A 18 -10.37 34.96 21.00
C VAL A 18 -11.29 33.74 21.17
N PRO A 19 -10.93 32.56 20.62
CA PRO A 19 -11.79 31.39 20.73
C PRO A 19 -12.09 31.14 22.21
N MET A 20 -13.37 31.16 22.56
CA MET A 20 -13.82 30.85 23.91
C MET A 20 -13.28 29.46 24.26
N SER A 21 -12.39 29.39 25.26
CA SER A 21 -11.75 28.13 25.65
C SER A 21 -12.82 27.16 26.16
N ASP A 22 -12.97 26.01 25.49
CA ASP A 22 -13.92 24.95 25.86
C ASP A 22 -13.59 24.40 27.26
N PRO A 23 -14.32 24.79 28.33
CA PRO A 23 -13.98 24.42 29.70
C PRO A 23 -14.29 22.94 29.98
N SER A 24 -15.10 22.31 29.13
CA SER A 24 -15.57 20.94 29.29
C SER A 24 -14.65 19.90 28.63
N GLY A 25 -13.68 20.35 27.81
CA GLY A 25 -12.79 19.49 27.03
C GLY A 25 -13.51 18.61 25.99
N THR A 26 -14.80 18.84 25.76
CA THR A 26 -15.66 18.02 24.89
C THR A 26 -15.23 18.10 23.43
N THR A 27 -14.79 19.27 22.97
CA THR A 27 -14.26 19.49 21.62
C THR A 27 -12.99 18.69 21.38
N GLY A 28 -12.10 18.61 22.37
CA GLY A 28 -10.87 17.82 22.30
C GLY A 28 -11.14 16.32 22.26
N ARG A 29 -12.05 15.83 23.12
CA ARG A 29 -12.49 14.42 23.12
C ARG A 29 -13.13 14.02 21.79
N ARG A 30 -14.01 14.87 21.25
CA ARG A 30 -14.67 14.62 19.96
C ARG A 30 -13.67 14.55 18.81
N LYS A 31 -12.76 15.51 18.70
CA LYS A 31 -11.70 15.50 17.66
C LYS A 31 -10.80 14.26 17.75
N ARG A 32 -10.49 13.80 18.96
CA ARG A 32 -9.71 12.57 19.17
C ARG A 32 -10.49 11.33 18.70
N ALA A 33 -11.77 11.22 19.06
CA ALA A 33 -12.62 10.10 18.64
C ALA A 33 -12.79 10.06 17.11
N GLU A 34 -13.00 11.22 16.47
CA GLU A 34 -13.08 11.35 15.02
C GLU A 34 -11.79 10.88 14.34
N ARG A 35 -10.62 11.23 14.90
CA ARG A 35 -9.32 10.78 14.39
C ARG A 35 -9.07 9.29 14.58
N GLU A 36 -9.47 8.73 15.72
CA GLU A 36 -9.36 7.29 15.96
C GLU A 36 -10.26 6.51 14.99
N ARG A 37 -11.45 7.04 14.68
CA ARG A 37 -12.35 6.48 13.68
C ARG A 37 -11.77 6.58 12.27
N SER A 38 -11.24 7.73 11.86
CA SER A 38 -10.63 7.90 10.53
C SER A 38 -9.48 6.92 10.34
N LEU A 39 -8.58 6.83 11.32
CA LEU A 39 -7.44 5.92 11.26
C LEU A 39 -7.87 4.46 11.09
N ARG A 40 -8.92 4.02 11.81
CA ARG A 40 -9.45 2.65 11.68
C ARG A 40 -9.99 2.40 10.28
N LEU A 41 -10.74 3.34 9.71
CA LEU A 41 -11.26 3.22 8.34
C LEU A 41 -10.12 3.16 7.33
N ASP A 42 -9.10 4.02 7.46
CA ASP A 42 -7.95 4.04 6.57
C ASP A 42 -7.16 2.73 6.62
N VAL A 43 -6.98 2.16 7.82
CA VAL A 43 -6.34 0.85 7.98
C VAL A 43 -7.12 -0.26 7.29
N VAL A 44 -8.45 -0.25 7.42
CA VAL A 44 -9.31 -1.23 6.72
C VAL A 44 -9.21 -1.04 5.21
N LEU A 45 -9.24 0.21 4.72
CA LEU A 45 -9.07 0.52 3.30
C LEU A 45 -7.72 0.04 2.78
N VAL A 46 -6.61 0.33 3.47
CA VAL A 46 -5.28 -0.18 3.13
C VAL A 46 -5.29 -1.69 3.08
N GLY A 47 -5.84 -2.38 4.09
CA GLY A 47 -5.93 -3.84 4.10
C GLY A 47 -6.70 -4.40 2.90
N LEU A 48 -7.87 -3.84 2.58
CA LEU A 48 -8.68 -4.27 1.44
C LEU A 48 -8.00 -3.99 0.09
N MET A 49 -7.41 -2.80 -0.06
CA MET A 49 -6.73 -2.38 -1.29
C MET A 49 -5.48 -3.23 -1.54
N THR A 50 -4.70 -3.52 -0.51
CA THR A 50 -3.53 -4.38 -0.62
C THR A 50 -3.92 -5.83 -0.90
N ALA A 51 -4.97 -6.36 -0.24
CA ALA A 51 -5.47 -7.71 -0.55
C ALA A 51 -5.92 -7.81 -2.02
N LEU A 52 -6.66 -6.81 -2.52
CA LEU A 52 -7.03 -6.73 -3.92
C LEU A 52 -5.81 -6.61 -4.84
N MET A 53 -4.83 -5.78 -4.49
CA MET A 53 -3.61 -5.61 -5.28
C MET A 53 -2.83 -6.91 -5.40
N VAL A 54 -2.68 -7.65 -4.29
CA VAL A 54 -2.05 -8.97 -4.25
C VAL A 54 -2.83 -9.95 -5.13
N LEU A 55 -4.17 -10.01 -5.00
CA LEU A 55 -4.99 -10.89 -5.85
C LEU A 55 -4.84 -10.57 -7.34
N LEU A 56 -4.88 -9.30 -7.72
CA LEU A 56 -4.70 -8.86 -9.11
C LEU A 56 -3.29 -9.16 -9.63
N MET A 57 -2.26 -9.00 -8.79
CA MET A 57 -0.88 -9.33 -9.16
C MET A 57 -0.66 -10.83 -9.26
N THR A 58 -1.25 -11.62 -8.38
CA THR A 58 -1.08 -13.08 -8.38
C THR A 58 -1.86 -13.73 -9.51
N TRP A 59 -3.09 -13.29 -9.78
CA TRP A 59 -3.99 -13.94 -10.75
C TRP A 59 -4.19 -13.19 -12.06
N GLY A 60 -3.89 -11.90 -12.08
CA GLY A 60 -3.98 -11.07 -13.28
C GLY A 60 -2.73 -11.09 -14.16
N LYS A 61 -1.59 -11.57 -13.62
CA LYS A 61 -0.30 -11.68 -14.35
C LYS A 61 -0.44 -12.33 -15.74
N PRO A 62 -1.17 -13.45 -15.93
CA PRO A 62 -1.32 -14.06 -17.25
C PRO A 62 -2.09 -13.21 -18.28
N PHE A 63 -2.92 -12.28 -17.81
CA PHE A 63 -3.78 -11.44 -18.65
C PHE A 63 -3.22 -10.03 -18.88
N MET A 64 -2.10 -9.68 -18.24
CA MET A 64 -1.45 -8.38 -18.39
C MET A 64 -0.27 -8.49 -19.36
N GLU A 65 -0.36 -7.80 -20.50
CA GLU A 65 0.77 -7.60 -21.41
C GLU A 65 1.31 -6.17 -21.20
N ILE A 66 2.45 -6.04 -20.52
CA ILE A 66 3.16 -4.75 -20.36
C ILE A 66 4.41 -4.79 -21.24
N PRO A 67 4.46 -4.04 -22.35
CA PRO A 67 5.59 -4.06 -23.28
C PRO A 67 6.93 -3.86 -22.54
N GLY A 68 7.83 -4.84 -22.66
CA GLY A 68 9.16 -4.82 -22.04
C GLY A 68 9.19 -5.17 -20.53
N PHE A 69 8.06 -5.40 -19.88
CA PHE A 69 7.95 -5.67 -18.44
C PHE A 69 7.25 -6.99 -18.08
N MET A 70 6.15 -7.34 -18.77
CA MET A 70 5.34 -8.55 -18.50
C MET A 70 4.79 -9.11 -19.82
N GLU A 71 5.13 -10.36 -20.15
CA GLU A 71 4.62 -11.08 -21.33
C GLU A 71 3.57 -12.11 -20.87
N GLY A 72 2.30 -11.70 -20.77
CA GLY A 72 1.22 -12.46 -20.11
C GLY A 72 1.06 -13.92 -20.56
N ARG A 73 1.26 -14.21 -21.85
CA ARG A 73 1.11 -15.56 -22.43
C ARG A 73 2.23 -16.56 -22.12
N SER A 74 3.35 -16.11 -21.53
CA SER A 74 4.49 -16.97 -21.17
C SER A 74 4.36 -17.64 -19.78
N HIS A 75 3.34 -17.27 -18.99
CA HIS A 75 3.23 -17.66 -17.57
C HIS A 75 2.35 -18.89 -17.28
N PHE A 76 1.82 -19.59 -18.29
CA PHE A 76 1.13 -20.87 -18.11
C PHE A 76 2.12 -22.05 -17.95
N THR A 77 3.00 -22.00 -16.96
CA THR A 77 3.92 -23.09 -16.65
C THR A 77 3.85 -23.46 -15.17
N ARG A 78 3.82 -24.76 -14.86
CA ARG A 78 3.99 -25.26 -13.49
C ARG A 78 5.47 -25.37 -13.19
N ASN A 79 6.05 -24.32 -12.66
CA ASN A 79 7.43 -24.33 -12.18
C ASN A 79 7.45 -23.96 -10.70
N LEU A 80 8.21 -24.75 -9.93
CA LEU A 80 8.48 -24.52 -8.53
C LEU A 80 9.98 -24.34 -8.39
N ASP A 81 10.40 -23.18 -7.93
CA ASP A 81 11.78 -22.89 -7.61
C ASP A 81 11.96 -22.81 -6.08
N LEU A 82 12.90 -23.59 -5.58
CA LEU A 82 13.23 -23.68 -4.17
C LEU A 82 14.66 -23.23 -3.89
N GLU A 83 15.40 -22.82 -4.93
CA GLU A 83 16.75 -22.31 -4.79
C GLU A 83 16.71 -20.80 -4.54
N PHE A 84 17.14 -20.40 -3.34
CA PHE A 84 17.16 -19.00 -2.96
C PHE A 84 18.09 -18.18 -3.88
N PHE A 85 17.54 -17.11 -4.45
CA PHE A 85 18.23 -16.07 -5.21
C PHE A 85 18.97 -16.54 -6.48
N ASN A 86 18.65 -17.72 -7.02
CA ASN A 86 19.25 -18.22 -8.25
C ASN A 86 18.94 -17.35 -9.48
N GLY A 87 17.87 -16.55 -9.43
CA GLY A 87 17.51 -15.58 -10.47
C GLY A 87 18.58 -14.52 -10.72
N PHE A 88 19.52 -14.32 -9.78
CA PHE A 88 20.65 -13.41 -9.92
C PHE A 88 21.85 -14.01 -10.68
N ASP A 89 21.92 -15.33 -10.84
CA ASP A 89 23.08 -16.00 -11.44
C ASP A 89 23.12 -15.83 -12.96
N HIS A 90 21.97 -16.02 -13.62
CA HIS A 90 21.81 -15.88 -15.07
C HIS A 90 20.55 -15.11 -15.44
N PRO A 91 20.45 -13.81 -15.07
CA PRO A 91 19.25 -13.05 -15.31
C PRO A 91 19.05 -12.80 -16.81
N THR A 92 17.85 -13.09 -17.32
CA THR A 92 17.45 -12.75 -18.71
C THR A 92 17.53 -11.25 -18.97
N ARG A 93 17.24 -10.44 -17.96
CA ARG A 93 17.44 -8.98 -17.92
C ARG A 93 18.07 -8.61 -16.59
N TRP A 94 19.15 -7.83 -16.60
CA TRP A 94 19.91 -7.49 -15.39
C TRP A 94 19.08 -6.85 -14.26
N TRP A 95 17.96 -6.20 -14.60
CA TRP A 95 17.06 -5.55 -13.65
C TRP A 95 15.91 -6.46 -13.16
N ALA A 96 15.64 -7.58 -13.83
CA ALA A 96 14.49 -8.42 -13.51
C ALA A 96 14.51 -8.98 -12.07
N PRO A 97 15.63 -9.54 -11.56
CA PRO A 97 15.67 -10.06 -10.19
C PRO A 97 15.47 -8.96 -9.14
N TRP A 98 16.00 -7.76 -9.40
CA TRP A 98 15.80 -6.59 -8.54
C TRP A 98 14.34 -6.16 -8.49
N THR A 99 13.68 -6.12 -9.65
CA THR A 99 12.26 -5.76 -9.71
C THR A 99 11.37 -6.79 -9.03
N ASN A 100 11.71 -8.09 -9.11
CA ASN A 100 10.96 -9.14 -8.41
C ASN A 100 11.12 -8.99 -6.88
N THR A 101 12.37 -8.98 -6.41
CA THR A 101 12.73 -8.87 -5.00
C THR A 101 12.10 -7.62 -4.35
N LEU A 102 12.35 -6.44 -4.93
CA LEU A 102 11.85 -5.18 -4.38
C LEU A 102 10.34 -5.03 -4.57
N GLY A 103 9.78 -5.57 -5.65
CA GLY A 103 8.35 -5.57 -5.91
C GLY A 103 7.58 -6.34 -4.83
N ASN A 104 8.05 -7.52 -4.48
CA ASN A 104 7.43 -8.37 -3.44
C ASN A 104 7.54 -7.75 -2.04
N ILE A 105 8.71 -7.21 -1.69
CA ILE A 105 8.89 -6.45 -0.43
C ILE A 105 7.91 -5.26 -0.39
N ALA A 106 7.83 -4.47 -1.46
CA ALA A 106 6.96 -3.30 -1.53
C ALA A 106 5.47 -3.67 -1.48
N MET A 107 5.08 -4.78 -2.10
CA MET A 107 3.70 -5.27 -2.12
C MET A 107 3.23 -5.71 -0.73
N PHE A 108 4.10 -6.36 0.06
CA PHE A 108 3.75 -6.84 1.40
C PHE A 108 4.01 -5.82 2.52
N PHE A 109 4.72 -4.73 2.25
CA PHE A 109 4.86 -3.64 3.21
C PHE A 109 3.52 -3.13 3.78
N PRO A 110 2.51 -2.77 2.97
CA PRO A 110 1.20 -2.38 3.49
C PRO A 110 0.41 -3.54 4.13
N VAL A 111 0.67 -4.81 3.76
CA VAL A 111 0.14 -5.99 4.49
C VAL A 111 0.63 -5.99 5.93
N GLY A 112 1.92 -5.75 6.15
CA GLY A 112 2.51 -5.67 7.49
C GLY A 112 1.92 -4.55 8.33
N ILE A 113 1.66 -3.39 7.71
CA ILE A 113 1.01 -2.27 8.38
C ILE A 113 -0.40 -2.65 8.82
N ALA A 114 -1.24 -3.15 7.92
CA ALA A 114 -2.61 -3.52 8.23
C ALA A 114 -2.67 -4.68 9.24
N GLY A 115 -1.81 -5.69 9.09
CA GLY A 115 -1.72 -6.85 9.97
C GLY A 115 -1.33 -6.47 11.41
N TYR A 116 -0.49 -5.45 11.60
CA TYR A 116 -0.18 -4.96 12.94
C TYR A 116 -1.38 -4.35 13.66
N TYR A 117 -2.33 -3.73 12.93
CA TYR A 117 -3.57 -3.25 13.55
C TYR A 117 -4.54 -4.37 13.91
N LEU A 118 -4.47 -5.51 13.23
CA LEU A 118 -5.27 -6.68 13.56
C LEU A 118 -4.70 -7.44 14.78
N THR A 119 -3.38 -7.61 14.82
CA THR A 119 -2.73 -8.48 15.83
C THR A 119 -2.16 -7.73 17.03
N HIS A 120 -1.85 -6.44 16.87
CA HIS A 120 -1.04 -5.65 17.81
C HIS A 120 0.30 -6.30 18.20
N SER A 121 0.80 -7.22 17.38
CA SER A 121 2.04 -7.96 17.61
C SER A 121 2.84 -8.07 16.31
N ARG A 122 4.10 -7.62 16.35
CA ARG A 122 5.02 -7.71 15.21
C ARG A 122 5.20 -9.17 14.78
N TRP A 123 5.43 -10.06 15.74
CA TRP A 123 5.64 -11.49 15.48
C TRP A 123 4.40 -12.16 14.89
N ALA A 124 3.22 -11.92 15.45
CA ALA A 124 1.99 -12.50 14.91
C ALA A 124 1.69 -11.95 13.51
N THR A 125 1.97 -10.67 13.26
CA THR A 125 1.82 -10.07 11.92
C THR A 125 2.74 -10.73 10.91
N VAL A 126 4.02 -10.91 11.25
CA VAL A 126 5.01 -11.56 10.36
C VAL A 126 4.63 -13.01 10.09
N LEU A 127 4.20 -13.76 11.12
CA LEU A 127 3.74 -15.14 10.97
C LEU A 127 2.52 -15.24 10.04
N LEU A 128 1.51 -14.39 10.26
CA LEU A 128 0.32 -14.37 9.42
C LEU A 128 0.63 -13.95 7.98
N ALA A 129 1.55 -13.00 7.78
CA ALA A 129 1.99 -12.61 6.45
C ALA A 129 2.79 -13.71 5.74
N ALA A 130 3.66 -14.42 6.45
CA ALA A 130 4.37 -15.58 5.93
C ALA A 130 3.39 -16.69 5.52
N LEU A 131 2.41 -17.01 6.38
CA LEU A 131 1.36 -17.98 6.06
C LEU A 131 0.51 -17.54 4.85
N TYR A 132 0.16 -16.25 4.79
CA TYR A 132 -0.57 -15.68 3.65
C TYR A 132 0.24 -15.82 2.36
N SER A 133 1.55 -15.54 2.40
CA SER A 133 2.44 -15.75 1.26
C SER A 133 2.54 -17.22 0.86
N VAL A 134 2.62 -18.16 1.80
CA VAL A 134 2.59 -19.61 1.48
C VAL A 134 1.29 -19.99 0.78
N ILE A 135 0.14 -19.45 1.20
CA ILE A 135 -1.15 -19.70 0.54
C ILE A 135 -1.14 -19.17 -0.91
N ILE A 136 -0.53 -18.00 -1.14
CA ILE A 136 -0.40 -17.40 -2.47
C ILE A 136 0.47 -18.29 -3.38
N GLU A 137 1.67 -18.65 -2.91
CA GLU A 137 2.60 -19.53 -3.63
C GLU A 137 1.96 -20.90 -3.95
N ALA A 138 1.33 -21.52 -2.95
CA ALA A 138 0.61 -22.78 -3.13
C ALA A 138 -0.53 -22.64 -4.14
N GLY A 139 -1.26 -21.52 -4.12
CA GLY A 139 -2.29 -21.20 -5.10
C GLY A 139 -1.73 -21.10 -6.52
N GLN A 140 -0.65 -20.35 -6.72
CA GLN A 140 0.01 -20.19 -8.03
C GLN A 140 0.45 -21.54 -8.60
N TYR A 141 1.04 -22.38 -7.76
CA TYR A 141 1.45 -23.73 -8.15
C TYR A 141 0.27 -24.64 -8.52
N LEU A 142 -0.78 -24.67 -7.67
CA LEU A 142 -1.95 -25.54 -7.87
C LEU A 142 -2.75 -25.16 -9.13
N PHE A 143 -3.00 -23.87 -9.33
CA PHE A 143 -3.84 -23.35 -10.42
C PHE A 143 -3.08 -23.09 -11.73
N VAL A 144 -1.76 -23.30 -11.78
CA VAL A 144 -0.93 -23.07 -13.00
C VAL A 144 -0.99 -21.62 -13.47
N VAL A 145 -1.04 -20.70 -12.51
CA VAL A 145 -1.22 -19.26 -12.77
C VAL A 145 0.12 -18.52 -12.70
N GLY A 146 1.22 -19.19 -12.34
CA GLY A 146 2.55 -18.62 -12.39
C GLY A 146 3.67 -19.51 -11.87
N PHE A 147 4.86 -18.90 -11.79
CA PHE A 147 6.07 -19.45 -11.20
C PHE A 147 5.97 -19.30 -9.67
N SER A 148 6.12 -20.41 -8.93
CA SER A 148 6.20 -20.36 -7.47
C SER A 148 7.66 -20.33 -7.05
N ASP A 149 8.03 -19.37 -6.21
CA ASP A 149 9.43 -19.07 -5.86
C ASP A 149 9.59 -18.88 -4.35
N VAL A 150 10.57 -19.54 -3.75
CA VAL A 150 10.90 -19.38 -2.33
C VAL A 150 11.38 -17.96 -2.01
N ASP A 151 11.97 -17.25 -2.99
CA ASP A 151 12.38 -15.86 -2.84
C ASP A 151 11.18 -14.94 -2.65
N ASP A 152 10.08 -15.20 -3.33
CA ASP A 152 8.84 -14.43 -3.21
C ASP A 152 8.29 -14.54 -1.78
N LEU A 153 8.29 -15.75 -1.21
CA LEU A 153 7.93 -15.99 0.20
C LEU A 153 8.81 -15.19 1.17
N ALA A 154 10.13 -15.21 0.98
CA ALA A 154 11.07 -14.50 1.84
C ALA A 154 10.90 -12.97 1.72
N CYS A 155 10.80 -12.46 0.49
CA CYS A 155 10.61 -11.05 0.21
C CYS A 155 9.29 -10.51 0.75
N ASN A 156 8.20 -11.26 0.57
CA ASN A 156 6.88 -10.92 1.11
C ASN A 156 6.90 -10.87 2.64
N THR A 157 7.51 -11.88 3.28
CA THR A 157 7.66 -11.92 4.74
C THR A 157 8.49 -10.74 5.25
N LEU A 158 9.58 -10.39 4.55
CA LEU A 158 10.42 -9.25 4.89
C LEU A 158 9.66 -7.91 4.74
N GLY A 159 8.92 -7.73 3.65
CA GLY A 159 8.08 -6.54 3.43
C GLY A 159 7.09 -6.34 4.58
N ALA A 160 6.38 -7.40 4.97
CA ALA A 160 5.45 -7.35 6.08
C ALA A 160 6.14 -7.05 7.43
N ALA A 161 7.33 -7.62 7.66
CA ALA A 161 8.12 -7.32 8.85
C ALA A 161 8.49 -5.82 8.93
N ILE A 162 8.99 -5.25 7.83
CA ILE A 162 9.35 -3.82 7.76
C ILE A 162 8.11 -2.95 8.03
N GLY A 163 6.98 -3.25 7.38
CA GLY A 163 5.73 -2.51 7.56
C GLY A 163 5.21 -2.54 9.00
N ALA A 164 5.20 -3.73 9.62
CA ALA A 164 4.75 -3.94 10.99
C ALA A 164 5.65 -3.23 12.02
N VAL A 165 6.98 -3.37 11.87
CA VAL A 165 7.97 -2.68 12.72
C VAL A 165 7.79 -1.18 12.62
N MET A 166 7.75 -0.64 11.39
CA MET A 166 7.62 0.79 11.18
C MET A 166 6.36 1.35 11.84
N VAL A 167 5.16 0.80 11.55
CA VAL A 167 3.92 1.37 12.09
C VAL A 167 3.81 1.25 13.61
N SER A 168 4.41 0.20 14.19
CA SER A 168 4.43 -0.01 15.64
C SER A 168 5.28 1.02 16.40
N MET A 169 6.26 1.64 15.73
CA MET A 169 7.12 2.68 16.29
C MET A 169 6.52 4.08 16.16
N LEU A 170 5.47 4.25 15.35
CA LEU A 170 4.84 5.54 15.11
C LEU A 170 3.76 5.86 16.16
N ASN A 171 3.71 7.13 16.58
CA ASN A 171 2.57 7.64 17.33
C ASN A 171 1.32 7.78 16.43
N ARG A 172 0.13 7.93 17.03
CA ARG A 172 -1.15 8.05 16.29
C ARG A 172 -1.15 9.18 15.25
N LYS A 173 -0.37 10.25 15.47
CA LYS A 173 -0.28 11.35 14.51
C LYS A 173 0.47 10.95 13.25
N HIS A 174 1.63 10.34 13.42
CA HIS A 174 2.43 9.86 12.30
C HIS A 174 1.79 8.65 11.61
N GLN A 175 1.07 7.79 12.34
CA GLN A 175 0.25 6.74 11.75
C GLN A 175 -0.80 7.30 10.78
N GLN A 176 -1.54 8.34 11.19
CA GLN A 176 -2.49 9.02 10.29
C GLN A 176 -1.80 9.66 9.09
N SER A 177 -0.65 10.33 9.29
CA SER A 177 0.12 10.91 8.17
C SER A 177 0.58 9.84 7.18
N LEU A 178 1.02 8.68 7.67
CA LEU A 178 1.36 7.53 6.84
C LEU A 178 0.15 7.03 6.04
N MET A 179 -1.02 6.91 6.67
CA MET A 179 -2.24 6.46 5.98
C MET A 179 -2.66 7.45 4.88
N ASN A 180 -2.54 8.76 5.14
CA ASN A 180 -2.84 9.80 4.16
C ASN A 180 -1.96 9.73 2.89
N VAL A 181 -0.80 9.07 2.96
CA VAL A 181 0.07 8.81 1.82
C VAL A 181 -0.23 7.44 1.19
N LEU A 182 -0.39 6.41 2.03
CA LEU A 182 -0.61 5.05 1.56
C LEU A 182 -1.93 4.86 0.81
N VAL A 183 -3.02 5.40 1.32
CA VAL A 183 -4.35 5.26 0.68
C VAL A 183 -4.35 5.78 -0.76
N PRO A 184 -3.94 7.03 -1.06
CA PRO A 184 -3.90 7.48 -2.45
C PRO A 184 -2.85 6.76 -3.28
N ALA A 185 -1.69 6.40 -2.72
CA ALA A 185 -0.66 5.65 -3.45
C ALA A 185 -1.15 4.26 -3.89
N LEU A 186 -1.79 3.51 -2.99
CA LEU A 186 -2.40 2.22 -3.31
C LEU A 186 -3.56 2.38 -4.30
N GLY A 187 -4.32 3.47 -4.21
CA GLY A 187 -5.41 3.78 -5.14
C GLY A 187 -4.88 4.01 -6.55
N ALA A 188 -3.82 4.80 -6.69
CA ALA A 188 -3.14 5.02 -7.96
C ALA A 188 -2.54 3.73 -8.53
N ALA A 189 -1.89 2.92 -7.70
CA ALA A 189 -1.36 1.62 -8.09
C ALA A 189 -2.48 0.71 -8.62
N LEU A 190 -3.58 0.54 -7.89
CA LEU A 190 -4.73 -0.26 -8.33
C LEU A 190 -5.32 0.25 -9.65
N MET A 191 -5.50 1.56 -9.82
CA MET A 191 -5.99 2.11 -11.09
C MET A 191 -5.06 1.77 -12.25
N PHE A 192 -3.74 1.85 -12.04
CA PHE A 192 -2.76 1.44 -13.05
C PHE A 192 -2.87 -0.06 -13.37
N LEU A 193 -3.00 -0.92 -12.36
CA LEU A 193 -3.16 -2.37 -12.56
C LEU A 193 -4.45 -2.73 -13.31
N PHE A 194 -5.57 -2.10 -12.97
CA PHE A 194 -6.81 -2.29 -13.70
C PHE A 194 -6.69 -1.82 -15.15
N GLY A 195 -6.02 -0.68 -15.40
CA GLY A 195 -5.75 -0.22 -16.75
C GLY A 195 -4.91 -1.22 -17.56
N ALA A 196 -3.83 -1.74 -16.97
CA ALA A 196 -2.98 -2.75 -17.59
C ALA A 196 -3.74 -4.06 -17.87
N LEU A 197 -4.59 -4.49 -16.93
CA LEU A 197 -5.42 -5.69 -17.08
C LEU A 197 -6.47 -5.52 -18.19
N ILE A 198 -7.19 -4.40 -18.23
CA ILE A 198 -8.18 -4.13 -19.29
C ILE A 198 -7.50 -4.06 -20.65
N LEU A 199 -6.36 -3.37 -20.74
CA LEU A 199 -5.60 -3.28 -21.99
C LEU A 199 -5.20 -4.68 -22.48
N GLY A 200 -4.61 -5.50 -21.61
CA GLY A 200 -4.21 -6.86 -21.94
C GLY A 200 -5.39 -7.74 -22.37
N LEU A 201 -6.55 -7.63 -21.71
CA LEU A 201 -7.77 -8.35 -22.10
C LEU A 201 -8.36 -7.88 -23.44
N VAL A 202 -8.18 -6.61 -23.82
CA VAL A 202 -8.67 -6.06 -25.09
C VAL A 202 -7.74 -6.41 -26.25
N THR A 203 -6.44 -6.57 -25.98
CA THR A 203 -5.43 -6.86 -27.02
C THR A 203 -5.11 -8.36 -27.19
N ALA A 204 -5.56 -9.21 -26.27
CA ALA A 204 -5.42 -10.67 -26.32
C ALA A 204 -6.44 -11.35 -27.24
#